data_AF-A0A7V7X037-F1
#
_entry.id   AF-A0A7V7X037-F1
#
_cell.length_a   1.000
_cell.length_b   1.000
_cell.length_c   1.000
_cell.angle_alpha   90.00
_cell.angle_beta   90.00
_cell.angle_gamma   90.00
#
_symmetry.space_group_name_H-M   'P 1'
#
loop_
_entity.id
_entity.type
_entity.pdbx_description
1 polymer ?
#
loop_
_entity_poly.entity_id
_entity_poly.type
_entity_poly.pdbx_seq_one_letter_code
_entity_poly.pdbx_strand_id
1 'polypeptide(L)' 'MKKKILILNQNIDELSSMRQLFAKEGCDVITASSWETALKLISNIDIDYLVLDAKNKDFKERFQNAVPTIKR' A
#
# COMPACT_ATOMS: atom_id res chain seq x y z
N MET A 1 -6.74 -10.23 15.51
CA MET A 1 -6.70 -8.84 14.99
C MET A 1 -6.75 -8.91 13.47
N LYS A 2 -7.50 -8.03 12.81
CA LYS A 2 -7.53 -7.97 11.34
C LYS A 2 -6.21 -7.41 10.83
N LYS A 3 -5.62 -8.04 9.81
CA LYS A 3 -4.38 -7.58 9.19
C LYS A 3 -4.64 -6.33 8.34
N LYS A 4 -3.83 -5.29 8.50
CA LYS A 4 -3.91 -4.06 7.70
C LYS A 4 -3.02 -4.17 6.47
N ILE A 5 -3.63 -4.08 5.30
CA ILE A 5 -2.95 -4.23 4.00
C ILE A 5 -3.10 -2.93 3.23
N LEU A 6 -1.98 -2.33 2.83
CA LEU A 6 -1.96 -1.24 1.87
C LEU A 6 -1.69 -1.77 0.46
N ILE A 7 -2.54 -1.44 -0.50
CA ILE A 7 -2.40 -1.84 -1.90
C ILE A 7 -2.10 -0.59 -2.73
N LEU A 8 -0.96 -0.59 -3.42
CA LEU A 8 -0.59 0.45 -4.38
C LEU A 8 -0.71 -0.09 -5.80
N ASN A 9 -1.66 0.44 -6.55
CA ASN A 9 -1.83 0.17 -7.97
C ASN A 9 -2.41 1.41 -8.66
N GLN A 10 -1.83 1.83 -9.78
CA GLN A 10 -2.30 2.99 -10.55
C GLN A 10 -3.64 2.71 -11.25
N ASN A 11 -3.99 1.44 -11.42
CA ASN A 11 -5.25 1.01 -12.01
C ASN A 11 -6.36 0.87 -10.96
N ILE A 12 -7.37 1.75 -11.04
CA ILE A 12 -8.45 1.87 -10.06
C ILE A 12 -9.39 0.65 -10.09
N ASP A 13 -9.59 0.04 -11.26
CA ASP A 13 -10.43 -1.16 -11.40
C ASP A 13 -9.81 -2.37 -10.68
N GLU A 14 -8.48 -2.50 -10.77
CA GLU A 14 -7.74 -3.54 -10.07
C GLU A 14 -7.75 -3.30 -8.55
N LEU A 15 -7.59 -2.05 -8.10
CA LEU A 15 -7.69 -1.71 -6.67
C LEU A 15 -9.02 -2.14 -6.06
N SER A 16 -10.13 -1.89 -6.77
CA SER A 16 -11.47 -2.26 -6.29
C SER A 16 -11.63 -3.76 -6.16
N SER A 17 -11.13 -4.51 -7.15
CA SER A 17 -11.18 -5.98 -7.17
C SER A 17 -10.32 -6.58 -6.05
N MET A 18 -9.09 -6.10 -5.89
CA MET A 18 -8.18 -6.55 -4.83
C MET A 18 -8.72 -6.21 -3.44
N ARG A 19 -9.27 -5.01 -3.26
CA ARG A 19 -9.91 -4.61 -2.00
C ARG A 19 -11.02 -5.57 -1.59
N GLN A 20 -11.91 -5.93 -2.51
CA GLN A 20 -12.98 -6.88 -2.22
C GLN A 20 -12.44 -8.26 -1.87
N LEU A 21 -11.40 -8.73 -2.57
CA LEU A 21 -10.78 -10.03 -2.32
C LEU A 21 -10.19 -10.11 -0.90
N PHE A 22 -9.34 -9.14 -0.52
CA PHE A 22 -8.73 -9.13 0.80
C PHE A 22 -9.72 -8.78 1.93
N ALA A 23 -10.77 -7.99 1.64
CA ALA A 23 -11.82 -7.73 2.62
C ALA A 23 -12.63 -9.00 2.94
N LYS A 24 -12.87 -9.88 1.95
CA LYS A 24 -13.51 -11.19 2.17
C LYS A 24 -12.67 -12.11 3.06
N GLU A 25 -11.36 -12.00 3.00
CA GLU A 25 -10.40 -12.70 3.87
C GLU A 25 -10.32 -12.10 5.29
N GLY A 26 -11.13 -11.08 5.59
CA GLY A 26 -11.15 -10.43 6.90
C GLY A 26 -10.01 -9.45 7.14
N CYS A 27 -9.31 -9.03 6.08
CA CYS A 27 -8.28 -7.98 6.18
C CYS A 27 -8.89 -6.58 6.16
N ASP A 28 -8.19 -5.63 6.77
CA ASP A 28 -8.50 -4.21 6.69
C ASP A 28 -7.66 -3.59 5.56
N VAL A 29 -8.32 -3.24 4.47
CA VAL A 29 -7.65 -2.94 3.20
C VAL A 29 -7.69 -1.46 2.91
N ILE A 30 -6.51 -0.88 2.77
CA ILE A 30 -6.28 0.50 2.40
C ILE A 30 -5.74 0.49 0.96
N THR A 31 -6.24 1.37 0.10
CA THR A 31 -5.82 1.45 -1.30
C THR A 31 -5.22 2.81 -1.59
N ALA A 32 -4.16 2.83 -2.39
CA ALA A 32 -3.54 4.02 -2.93
C ALA A 32 -3.36 3.88 -4.44
N SER A 33 -3.76 4.90 -5.20
CA SER A 33 -3.53 4.95 -6.64
C SER A 33 -2.22 5.64 -7.02
N SER A 34 -1.55 6.27 -6.05
CA SER A 34 -0.31 7.00 -6.27
C SER A 34 0.67 6.83 -5.11
N TRP A 35 1.95 6.98 -5.44
CA TRP A 35 3.07 6.93 -4.49
C TRP A 35 2.92 7.94 -3.36
N GLU A 36 2.57 9.17 -3.68
CA GLU A 36 2.39 10.24 -2.69
C GLU A 36 1.29 9.88 -1.67
N THR A 37 0.20 9.27 -2.14
CA THR A 37 -0.88 8.82 -1.27
C THR A 37 -0.43 7.64 -0.40
N ALA A 38 0.26 6.66 -0.98
CA ALA A 38 0.78 5.52 -0.22
C ALA A 38 1.77 5.95 0.87
N LEU A 39 2.71 6.85 0.56
CA LEU A 39 3.70 7.35 1.53
C LEU A 39 3.03 8.13 2.66
N LYS A 40 2.05 8.98 2.35
CA LYS A 40 1.25 9.68 3.37
C LYS A 40 0.51 8.69 4.27
N LEU A 41 -0.06 7.62 3.71
CA LEU A 41 -0.78 6.61 4.48
C LEU A 41 0.15 5.82 5.40
N ILE A 42 1.30 5.37 4.90
CA ILE A 42 2.29 4.62 5.71
C ILE A 42 2.85 5.49 6.85
N SER A 43 2.97 6.80 6.64
CA SER A 43 3.44 7.72 7.68
C SER A 43 2.41 7.97 8.79
N ASN A 44 1.12 7.73 8.53
CA ASN A 44 0.03 7.99 9.48
C ASN A 44 -0.62 6.72 10.04
N ILE A 45 -0.39 5.57 9.42
CA ILE A 45 -1.09 4.31 9.71
C ILE A 45 -0.08 3.18 9.77
N ASP A 46 -0.11 2.43 10.88
CA ASP A 46 0.62 1.18 11.01
C ASP A 46 -0.03 0.11 10.12
N ILE A 47 0.75 -0.42 9.17
CA ILE A 47 0.31 -1.44 8.21
C ILE A 47 1.12 -2.72 8.42
N ASP A 48 0.47 -3.89 8.33
CA ASP A 48 1.15 -5.17 8.41
C ASP A 48 1.81 -5.55 7.08
N TYR A 49 1.15 -5.23 5.97
CA TYR A 49 1.58 -5.62 4.62
C TYR A 49 1.40 -4.49 3.61
N LEU A 50 2.34 -4.43 2.66
CA LEU A 50 2.30 -3.54 1.50
C LEU A 50 2.30 -4.40 0.23
N VAL A 51 1.24 -4.28 -0.57
CA VAL A 51 1.08 -4.95 -1.86
C VAL A 51 1.31 -3.94 -2.97
N LEU A 52 2.19 -4.30 -3.90
CA LEU A 52 2.70 -3.39 -4.93
C LEU A 52 2.55 -4.05 -6.28
N ASP A 53 2.09 -3.28 -7.27
CA ASP A 53 2.15 -3.73 -8.64
C ASP A 53 3.61 -3.82 -9.12
N ALA A 54 4.03 -5.01 -9.55
CA ALA A 54 5.41 -5.31 -9.95
C ALA A 54 5.89 -4.53 -11.18
N LYS A 55 4.99 -3.89 -11.94
CA LYS A 55 5.37 -3.02 -13.07
C LYS A 55 5.90 -1.68 -12.58
N ASN A 56 5.75 -1.35 -11.29
CA ASN A 56 6.44 -0.22 -10.66
C ASN A 56 7.93 -0.53 -10.46
N LYS A 57 8.73 -0.39 -11.53
CA LYS A 57 10.19 -0.56 -11.50
C LYS A 57 10.89 0.37 -10.50
N ASP A 58 10.31 1.53 -10.22
CA ASP A 58 10.80 2.54 -9.26
C ASP A 58 10.63 2.16 -7.78
N PHE A 59 9.99 1.03 -7.46
CA PHE A 59 9.60 0.68 -6.08
C PHE A 59 10.77 0.73 -5.09
N LYS A 60 11.84 0.00 -5.41
CA LYS A 60 12.94 -0.22 -4.46
C LYS A 60 13.65 1.09 -4.11
N GLU A 61 13.85 1.94 -5.10
CA GLU A 61 14.56 3.20 -4.95
C GLU A 61 13.72 4.25 -4.20
N ARG A 62 12.43 4.39 -4.52
CA ARG A 62 11.56 5.35 -3.84
C ARG A 62 11.23 4.94 -2.40
N PHE A 63 11.06 3.64 -2.16
CA PHE A 63 10.79 3.13 -0.80
C PHE A 63 12.02 3.28 0.11
N GLN A 64 13.22 2.96 -0.39
CA GLN A 64 14.47 3.12 0.36
C GLN A 64 14.77 4.58 0.70
N ASN A 65 14.29 5.55 -0.08
CA ASN A 65 14.42 6.97 0.24
C ASN A 65 13.33 7.49 1.19
N ALA A 66 12.15 6.85 1.22
CA ALA A 66 11.04 7.27 2.06
C ALA A 66 11.06 6.67 3.48
N VAL A 67 11.50 5.42 3.64
CA VAL A 67 11.64 4.75 4.95
C VAL A 67 12.67 5.37 5.91
N PRO A 68 13.85 5.88 5.50
CA PRO A 68 14.78 6.52 6.43
C PRO A 68 14.18 7.76 7.10
N THR A 69 13.17 8.38 6.49
CA THR A 69 12.44 9.52 7.04
C THR A 69 11.36 9.11 8.05
N ILE A 70 10.95 7.84 8.08
CA ILE A 70 9.91 7.30 9.01
C ILE A 70 10.54 6.81 10.32
N LYS A 71 11.87 6.90 10.47
CA LYS A 71 12.55 6.74 11.77
C LYS A 71 13.26 8.02 12.17
N ARG A 72 12.57 8.86 12.96
CA ARG A 72 13.10 9.51 14.16
C ARG A 72 11.97 9.98 15.06
#